data_AF-A0A257YZM8-F1
#
_entry.id   AF-A0A257YZM8-F1
#
_cell.length_a   1.000
_cell.length_b   1.000
_cell.length_c   1.000
_cell.angle_alpha   90.00
_cell.angle_beta   90.00
_cell.angle_gamma   90.00
#
_symmetry.space_group_name_H-M   'P 1'
#
loop_
_entity.id
_entity.type
_entity.pdbx_description
1 polymer ?
#
loop_
_entity_poly.entity_id
_entity_poly.type
_entity_poly.pdbx_seq_one_letter_code
_entity_poly.pdbx_strand_id
1 'polypeptide(L)'
;MPVQPATATGTRDTLLAAAYIYQLQDWQPICARASESGGPACLMVVADLLPLFPGEEGMLILQRDAEYTEVIGLYLGADGSLVTRPVLRADGSYPTPEEVAALLQTWAEAPPPLTQAPINQLGTGEAGLMLQP
;
A
#
# COMPACT_ATOMS: atom_id res chain seq x y z
N MET A 1 -6.35 -8.97 -9.16
CA MET A 1 -6.15 -7.82 -8.26
C MET A 1 -6.08 -6.54 -9.09
N PRO A 2 -6.98 -5.57 -8.87
CA PRO A 2 -6.91 -4.25 -9.51
C PRO A 2 -5.60 -3.54 -9.18
N VAL A 3 -5.09 -2.73 -10.11
CA VAL A 3 -3.85 -1.96 -9.92
C VAL A 3 -3.99 -0.54 -10.47
N GLN A 4 -3.36 0.40 -9.79
CA GLN A 4 -3.21 1.79 -10.22
C GLN A 4 -1.73 2.19 -10.19
N PRO A 5 -1.21 2.89 -11.23
CA PRO A 5 -1.89 3.13 -12.51
C PRO A 5 -2.20 1.80 -13.23
N ALA A 6 -3.23 1.77 -14.08
CA ALA A 6 -3.64 0.56 -14.79
C ALA A 6 -2.52 -0.06 -15.67
N THR A 7 -1.50 0.72 -16.00
CA THR A 7 -0.31 0.27 -16.75
C THR A 7 0.69 -0.51 -15.90
N ALA A 8 0.66 -0.41 -14.56
CA ALA A 8 1.63 -1.03 -13.65
C ALA A 8 1.40 -2.54 -13.39
N THR A 9 0.84 -3.25 -14.37
CA THR A 9 0.54 -4.68 -14.27
C THR A 9 1.79 -5.55 -14.10
N GLY A 10 2.91 -5.18 -14.73
CA GLY A 10 4.18 -5.91 -14.60
C GLY A 10 4.72 -5.92 -13.17
N THR A 11 4.73 -4.77 -12.49
CA THR A 11 5.16 -4.67 -11.09
C THR A 11 4.20 -5.41 -10.17
N ARG A 12 2.88 -5.24 -10.35
CA ARG A 12 1.87 -6.01 -9.61
C ARG A 12 2.12 -7.51 -9.71
N ASP A 13 2.28 -8.01 -10.93
CA ASP A 13 2.42 -9.45 -11.17
C ASP A 13 3.73 -9.99 -10.59
N THR A 14 4.80 -9.17 -10.60
CA THR A 14 6.08 -9.50 -9.97
C THR A 14 5.95 -9.59 -8.45
N LEU A 15 5.33 -8.60 -7.80
CA LEU A 15 5.10 -8.61 -6.35
C LEU A 15 4.22 -9.80 -5.93
N LEU A 16 3.17 -10.10 -6.70
CA LEU A 16 2.29 -11.24 -6.43
C LEU A 16 2.97 -12.60 -6.66
N ALA A 17 3.88 -12.69 -7.63
CA ALA A 17 4.65 -13.91 -7.86
C ALA A 17 5.65 -14.20 -6.73
N ALA A 18 6.16 -13.15 -6.06
CA ALA A 18 7.03 -13.26 -4.90
C ALA A 18 6.27 -13.49 -3.57
N ALA A 19 4.94 -13.29 -3.56
CA ALA A 19 4.11 -13.47 -2.37
C ALA A 19 4.05 -14.94 -1.94
N TYR A 20 4.01 -15.17 -0.63
CA TYR A 20 3.77 -16.49 -0.08
C TYR A 20 2.34 -16.95 -0.37
N ILE A 21 2.16 -18.28 -0.46
CA ILE A 21 0.85 -18.89 -0.75
C ILE A 21 -0.22 -18.41 0.24
N TYR A 22 0.11 -18.30 1.54
CA TYR A 22 -0.84 -17.85 2.55
C TYR A 22 -1.28 -16.39 2.36
N GLN A 23 -0.39 -15.52 1.87
CA GLN A 23 -0.73 -14.12 1.55
C GLN A 23 -1.70 -14.07 0.37
N LEU A 24 -1.43 -14.86 -0.67
CA LEU A 24 -2.33 -14.94 -1.83
C LEU A 24 -3.70 -15.51 -1.44
N GLN A 25 -3.74 -16.53 -0.57
CA GLN A 25 -4.98 -17.09 -0.04
C GLN A 25 -5.79 -16.07 0.79
N ASP A 26 -5.12 -15.13 1.45
CA ASP A 26 -5.75 -14.03 2.20
C ASP A 26 -6.26 -12.92 1.26
N TRP A 27 -5.43 -12.47 0.31
CA TRP A 27 -5.73 -11.29 -0.51
C TRP A 27 -6.69 -11.57 -1.66
N GLN A 28 -6.58 -12.73 -2.32
CA GLN A 28 -7.36 -13.04 -3.52
C GLN A 28 -8.88 -13.03 -3.27
N PRO A 29 -9.42 -13.65 -2.20
CA PRO A 29 -10.86 -13.61 -1.93
C PRO A 29 -11.39 -12.18 -1.72
N ILE A 30 -10.62 -11.34 -1.01
CA ILE A 30 -10.98 -9.92 -0.78
C ILE A 30 -11.01 -9.18 -2.12
N CYS A 31 -10.01 -9.39 -2.96
CA CYS A 31 -9.93 -8.75 -4.28
C CYS A 31 -10.96 -9.25 -5.30
N ALA A 32 -11.56 -10.41 -5.08
CA ALA A 32 -12.53 -11.01 -5.99
C ALA A 32 -13.96 -10.53 -5.73
N ARG A 33 -14.23 -9.90 -4.58
CA ARG A 33 -15.56 -9.36 -4.24
C ARG A 33 -15.66 -7.85 -4.53
N ALA A 34 -16.89 -7.39 -4.66
CA ALA A 34 -17.20 -5.97 -4.60
C ALA A 34 -17.26 -5.50 -3.14
N SER A 35 -16.98 -4.21 -2.92
CA SER A 35 -17.26 -3.52 -1.66
C SER A 35 -18.77 -3.38 -1.44
N GLU A 36 -19.22 -3.29 -0.18
CA GLU A 36 -20.62 -3.03 0.17
C GLU A 36 -21.13 -1.69 -0.37
N SER A 37 -20.24 -0.68 -0.46
CA SER A 37 -20.56 0.63 -1.03
C SER A 37 -20.55 0.67 -2.56
N GLY A 38 -20.31 -0.47 -3.22
CA GLY A 38 -19.95 -0.52 -4.63
C GLY A 38 -18.46 -0.21 -4.85
N GLY A 39 -17.92 -0.70 -5.97
CA GLY A 39 -16.48 -0.58 -6.29
C GLY A 39 -15.63 -1.75 -5.79
N PRO A 40 -14.30 -1.70 -5.99
CA PRO A 40 -13.40 -2.78 -5.62
C PRO A 40 -13.18 -2.84 -4.10
N ALA A 41 -13.14 -4.03 -3.52
CA ALA A 41 -12.76 -4.23 -2.11
C ALA A 41 -11.24 -4.32 -1.89
N CYS A 42 -10.45 -4.21 -2.96
CA CYS A 42 -9.00 -4.11 -2.86
C CYS A 42 -8.39 -3.31 -4.01
N LEU A 43 -7.21 -2.76 -3.78
CA LEU A 43 -6.44 -2.06 -4.81
C LEU A 43 -4.95 -2.15 -4.48
N MET A 44 -4.12 -2.45 -5.49
CA MET A 44 -2.69 -2.20 -5.40
C MET A 44 -2.36 -0.86 -6.07
N VAL A 45 -1.73 0.05 -5.36
CA VAL A 45 -1.15 1.27 -5.94
C VAL A 45 0.34 1.08 -6.09
N VAL A 46 0.86 1.23 -7.29
CA VAL A 46 2.28 1.02 -7.62
C VAL A 46 2.98 2.34 -7.90
N ALA A 47 4.16 2.49 -7.31
CA ALA A 47 5.06 3.61 -7.54
C ALA A 47 6.46 3.33 -7.00
N ASP A 48 7.45 4.13 -7.41
CA ASP A 48 8.77 4.22 -6.76
C ASP A 48 8.63 5.01 -5.44
N LEU A 49 8.50 4.28 -4.34
CA LEU A 49 8.19 4.79 -3.00
C LEU A 49 9.38 4.69 -2.04
N LEU A 50 10.31 3.77 -2.30
CA LEU A 50 11.48 3.53 -1.43
C LEU A 50 12.78 3.88 -2.17
N PRO A 51 13.30 5.12 -2.01
CA PRO A 51 14.44 5.60 -2.79
C PRO A 51 15.76 4.80 -2.68
N LEU A 52 15.88 3.96 -1.64
CA LEU A 52 17.05 3.11 -1.39
C LEU A 52 16.89 1.68 -1.92
N PHE A 53 15.71 1.34 -2.46
CA PHE A 53 15.41 0.05 -3.04
C PHE A 53 15.21 0.23 -4.54
N PRO A 54 15.78 -0.65 -5.38
CA PRO A 54 15.60 -0.55 -6.81
C PRO A 54 14.21 -1.05 -7.21
N GLY A 55 13.50 -0.25 -8.01
CA GLY A 55 12.26 -0.65 -8.66
C GLY A 55 11.05 0.12 -8.16
N GLU A 56 9.88 -0.46 -8.39
CA GLU A 56 8.61 0.09 -7.91
C GLU A 56 8.08 -0.81 -6.79
N GLU A 57 7.42 -0.18 -5.82
CA GLU A 57 6.74 -0.81 -4.69
C GLU A 57 5.23 -0.78 -4.86
N GLY A 58 4.53 -1.58 -4.07
CA GLY A 58 3.08 -1.61 -4.01
C GLY A 58 2.54 -1.16 -2.65
N MET A 59 1.55 -0.30 -2.60
CA MET A 59 0.63 -0.17 -1.47
C MET A 59 -0.62 -0.99 -1.76
N LEU A 60 -0.80 -2.10 -1.06
CA LEU A 60 -1.97 -2.95 -1.15
C LEU A 60 -3.01 -2.55 -0.11
N ILE A 61 -4.15 -2.05 -0.57
CA ILE A 61 -5.31 -1.74 0.26
C ILE A 61 -6.27 -2.93 0.23
N LEU A 62 -6.72 -3.38 1.42
CA LEU A 62 -7.65 -4.48 1.61
C LEU A 62 -8.79 -4.05 2.51
N GLN A 63 -10.01 -4.02 1.98
CA GLN A 63 -11.22 -3.89 2.78
C GLN A 63 -11.65 -5.29 3.23
N ARG A 64 -11.37 -5.66 4.48
CA ARG A 64 -11.66 -6.99 5.02
C ARG A 64 -13.14 -7.16 5.39
N ASP A 65 -13.77 -6.11 5.86
CA ASP A 65 -15.20 -6.01 6.13
C ASP A 65 -15.66 -4.54 6.08
N ALA A 66 -16.88 -4.26 6.53
CA ALA A 66 -17.47 -2.92 6.50
C ALA A 66 -16.76 -1.91 7.42
N GLU A 67 -16.09 -2.38 8.48
CA GLU A 67 -15.48 -1.53 9.52
C GLU A 67 -13.95 -1.54 9.47
N TYR A 68 -13.37 -2.53 8.78
CA TYR A 68 -11.94 -2.72 8.73
C TYR A 68 -11.39 -2.72 7.31
N THR A 69 -10.68 -1.64 7.00
CA THR A 69 -9.83 -1.49 5.81
C THR A 69 -8.40 -1.23 6.26
N GLU A 70 -7.44 -1.93 5.67
CA GLU A 70 -6.02 -1.75 5.97
C GLU A 70 -5.20 -1.49 4.70
N VAL A 71 -3.98 -0.99 4.90
CA VAL A 71 -3.01 -0.76 3.83
C VAL A 71 -1.67 -1.37 4.21
N ILE A 72 -1.09 -2.12 3.28
CA ILE A 72 0.15 -2.86 3.43
C ILE A 72 1.13 -2.42 2.35
N GLY A 73 2.33 -1.98 2.73
CA GLY A 73 3.43 -1.71 1.81
C GLY A 73 4.09 -3.02 1.39
N LEU A 74 4.43 -3.14 0.11
CA LEU A 74 4.99 -4.31 -0.54
C LEU A 74 6.22 -3.88 -1.34
N TYR A 75 7.34 -4.55 -1.13
CA TYR A 75 8.55 -4.36 -1.94
C TYR A 75 9.35 -5.65 -2.03
N LEU A 76 10.26 -5.74 -3.00
CA LEU A 76 11.17 -6.88 -3.09
C LEU A 76 12.44 -6.62 -2.29
N GLY A 77 12.77 -7.56 -1.40
CA GLY A 77 14.06 -7.60 -0.74
C GLY A 77 15.20 -7.88 -1.73
N ALA A 78 16.44 -7.69 -1.28
CA ALA A 78 17.63 -7.92 -2.10
C ALA A 78 17.78 -9.37 -2.59
N ASP A 79 17.14 -10.33 -1.90
CA ASP A 79 17.07 -11.75 -2.28
C ASP A 79 15.86 -12.09 -3.19
N GLY A 80 15.08 -11.08 -3.58
CA GLY A 80 13.87 -11.23 -4.37
C GLY A 80 12.65 -11.71 -3.57
N SER A 81 12.76 -11.84 -2.25
CA SER A 81 11.60 -12.16 -1.40
C SER A 81 10.65 -10.97 -1.29
N LEU A 82 9.34 -11.24 -1.18
CA LEU A 82 8.37 -10.19 -0.90
C LEU A 82 8.49 -9.76 0.57
N VAL A 83 8.75 -8.48 0.79
CA VAL A 83 8.72 -7.87 2.10
C VAL A 83 7.45 -7.05 2.25
N THR A 84 6.75 -7.25 3.37
CA THR A 84 5.58 -6.47 3.75
C THR A 84 5.94 -5.47 4.85
N ARG A 85 5.39 -4.27 4.80
CA ARG A 85 5.65 -3.23 5.80
C ARG A 85 4.42 -2.37 6.09
N PRO A 86 4.24 -1.89 7.33
CA PRO A 86 3.17 -0.94 7.61
C PRO A 86 3.37 0.37 6.85
N VAL A 87 2.27 0.94 6.36
CA VAL A 87 2.26 2.27 5.74
C VAL A 87 1.95 3.30 6.81
N LEU A 88 2.76 4.35 6.84
CA LEU A 88 2.72 5.40 7.84
C LEU A 88 2.63 6.75 7.17
N ARG A 89 2.03 7.71 7.87
CA ARG A 89 2.10 9.11 7.49
C ARG A 89 3.49 9.67 7.77
N ALA A 90 3.77 10.81 7.17
CA ALA A 90 5.02 11.55 7.40
C ALA A 90 5.22 11.97 8.86
N ASP A 91 4.15 12.09 9.65
CA ASP A 91 4.20 12.36 11.09
C ASP A 91 4.35 11.10 11.96
N GLY A 92 4.47 9.92 11.33
CA GLY A 92 4.61 8.63 11.99
C GLY A 92 3.29 8.01 12.46
N SER A 93 2.14 8.66 12.23
CA SER A 93 0.84 8.09 12.55
C SER A 93 0.40 7.03 11.54
N TYR A 94 -0.41 6.08 11.99
CA TYR A 94 -1.10 5.13 11.11
C TYR A 94 -2.37 5.76 10.53
N PRO A 95 -2.70 5.51 9.24
CA PRO A 95 -4.01 5.85 8.72
C PRO A 95 -5.11 5.03 9.41
N THR A 96 -6.23 5.68 9.72
CA THR A 96 -7.39 5.01 10.30
C THR A 96 -8.10 4.17 9.22
N PRO A 97 -8.85 3.12 9.61
CA PRO A 97 -9.60 2.31 8.65
C PRO A 97 -10.55 3.11 7.74
N GLU A 98 -11.20 4.14 8.29
CA GLU A 98 -12.11 5.03 7.55
C GLU A 98 -11.36 5.83 6.48
N GLU A 99 -10.18 6.37 6.84
CA GLU A 99 -9.34 7.09 5.89
C GLU A 99 -8.84 6.17 4.78
N VAL A 100 -8.41 4.95 5.11
CA VAL A 100 -7.96 3.97 4.10
C VAL A 100 -9.12 3.56 3.18
N ALA A 101 -10.34 3.40 3.71
CA ALA A 101 -11.52 3.11 2.89
C ALA A 101 -11.83 4.25 1.90
N ALA A 102 -11.69 5.51 2.32
CA ALA A 102 -11.85 6.67 1.45
C ALA A 102 -10.76 6.73 0.36
N LEU A 103 -9.51 6.39 0.70
CA LEU A 103 -8.42 6.27 -0.26
C LEU A 103 -8.67 5.17 -1.29
N LEU A 104 -9.16 4.00 -0.88
CA LEU A 104 -9.51 2.90 -1.79
C LEU A 104 -10.49 3.36 -2.88
N GLN A 105 -11.56 4.04 -2.49
CA GLN A 105 -12.57 4.53 -3.44
C GLN A 105 -12.00 5.59 -4.39
N THR A 106 -11.28 6.57 -3.84
CA THR A 106 -10.72 7.67 -4.64
C THR A 106 -9.64 7.16 -5.60
N TRP A 107 -8.73 6.31 -5.13
CA TRP A 107 -7.61 5.84 -5.92
C TRP A 107 -8.01 4.75 -6.91
N ALA A 108 -9.14 4.07 -6.71
CA ALA A 108 -9.67 3.13 -7.70
C ALA A 108 -9.99 3.81 -9.04
N GLU A 109 -10.37 5.09 -9.03
CA GLU A 109 -10.71 5.85 -10.23
C GLU A 109 -9.47 6.41 -10.96
N ALA A 110 -8.46 6.86 -10.21
CA ALA A 110 -7.24 7.44 -10.76
C ALA A 110 -6.04 7.25 -9.79
N PRO A 111 -4.81 7.08 -10.31
CA PRO A 111 -3.64 6.96 -9.47
C PRO A 111 -3.40 8.23 -8.62
N PRO A 112 -2.99 8.11 -7.35
CA PRO A 112 -2.61 9.26 -6.56
C PRO A 112 -1.39 9.97 -7.16
N PRO A 113 -1.27 11.30 -7.00
CA PRO A 113 -0.05 12.00 -7.32
C PRO A 113 1.09 11.55 -6.40
N LEU A 114 2.29 11.35 -6.96
CA LEU A 114 3.49 11.08 -6.18
C LEU A 114 4.09 12.36 -5.65
N THR A 115 4.29 12.39 -4.34
CA THR A 115 4.90 13.52 -3.63
C THR A 115 6.05 13.00 -2.78
N GLN A 116 7.21 13.65 -2.87
CA GLN A 116 8.37 13.30 -2.05
C GLN A 116 8.08 13.55 -0.56
N ALA A 117 8.41 12.57 0.28
CA ALA A 117 8.37 12.72 1.73
C ALA A 117 9.69 13.31 2.25
N PRO A 118 9.67 14.39 3.06
CA PRO A 118 10.88 14.94 3.66
C PRO A 118 11.30 14.10 4.89
N ILE A 119 12.54 13.58 4.97
CA ILE A 119 12.98 12.77 6.14
C ILE A 119 14.42 13.10 6.62
N ASN A 120 14.50 13.58 7.87
CA ASN A 120 15.57 13.46 8.88
C ASN A 120 15.04 14.09 10.18
N GLN A 121 15.57 13.67 11.34
CA GLN A 121 14.87 13.64 12.65
C GLN A 121 15.60 14.32 13.81
N LEU A 122 15.15 15.49 14.30
CA LEU A 122 15.68 16.20 15.49
C LEU A 122 14.58 16.88 16.37
N GLY A 123 14.89 17.23 17.63
CA GLY A 123 13.90 17.28 18.72
C GLY A 123 13.11 18.59 18.96
N THR A 124 11.86 18.46 19.44
CA THR A 124 10.91 19.59 19.62
C THR A 124 9.85 19.46 20.73
N GLY A 125 9.62 18.30 21.34
CA GLY A 125 8.46 18.09 22.25
C GLY A 125 7.48 17.06 21.68
N GLU A 126 6.16 17.26 21.76
CA GLU A 126 5.15 16.21 21.43
C GLU A 126 5.18 15.67 19.98
N ALA A 127 5.84 16.35 19.05
CA ALA A 127 6.04 15.87 17.68
C ALA A 127 7.51 16.04 17.26
N GLY A 128 8.34 15.09 17.69
CA GLY A 128 9.75 14.96 17.30
C GLY A 128 9.89 14.41 15.89
N LEU A 129 10.80 15.02 15.15
CA LEU A 129 11.00 14.81 13.72
C LEU A 129 11.59 13.43 13.50
N MET A 130 11.14 12.63 12.50
CA MET A 130 11.51 11.19 12.34
C MET A 130 12.32 10.67 11.14
N LEU A 131 12.97 9.50 11.34
CA LEU A 131 13.79 8.74 10.39
C LEU A 131 13.14 7.36 10.22
N GLN A 132 12.16 7.28 9.31
CA GLN A 132 11.56 6.01 8.88
C GLN A 132 11.93 5.73 7.43
N PRO A 133 12.94 4.88 7.20
CA PRO A 133 13.19 4.22 5.94
C PRO A 133 12.47 2.89 5.93
#